data_AF-A0A847QGS2-F1
#
_entry.id   AF-A0A847QGS2-F1
#
_cell.length_a   1.000
_cell.length_b   1.000
_cell.length_c   1.000
_cell.angle_alpha   90.00
_cell.angle_beta   90.00
_cell.angle_gamma   90.00
#
_symmetry.space_group_name_H-M   'P 1'
#
loop_
_entity.id
_entity.type
_entity.pdbx_description
1 polymer ?
#
loop_
_entity_poly.entity_id
_entity_poly.type
_entity_poly.pdbx_seq_one_letter_code
_entity_poly.pdbx_strand_id
1 'polypeptide(L)'
;MQKVSNLIGLPVLETVTGTQIGMVEEVLLDVDQAVIRGVMIDSENWFFKAFGVSFEDLFSIGRDALMVRGSEVIKDLADLSSLSNIYRLKDLVNKQIFTETGFMLGVLVDVVFDAATGEIRSYQVSDSVITDLLYGRQTMPLPQAQVIGQDKLIVPDAMAKLLHAEQIV
;
A
#
# COMPACT_ATOMS: atom_id res chain seq x y z
N MET A 1 1.47 11.99 -5.37
CA MET A 1 1.38 11.20 -4.12
C MET A 1 -0.04 10.67 -4.01
N GLN A 2 -0.21 9.39 -3.73
CA GLN A 2 -1.54 8.78 -3.65
C GLN A 2 -1.57 7.69 -2.57
N LYS A 3 -2.78 7.39 -2.08
CA LYS A 3 -3.00 6.32 -1.11
C LYS A 3 -2.91 4.97 -1.82
N VAL A 4 -2.34 3.97 -1.15
CA VAL A 4 -2.26 2.61 -1.70
C VAL A 4 -3.66 2.02 -1.84
N SER A 5 -4.57 2.32 -0.91
CA SER A 5 -5.97 1.89 -1.00
C SER A 5 -6.69 2.38 -2.27
N ASN A 6 -6.27 3.49 -2.88
CA ASN A 6 -6.84 3.99 -4.13
C ASN A 6 -6.56 3.05 -5.33
N LEU A 7 -5.56 2.16 -5.22
CA LEU A 7 -5.28 1.18 -6.27
C LEU A 7 -6.24 -0.01 -6.21
N ILE A 8 -6.75 -0.32 -5.02
CA ILE A 8 -7.62 -1.47 -4.80
C ILE A 8 -8.91 -1.28 -5.59
N GLY A 9 -9.26 -2.29 -6.38
CA GLY A 9 -10.42 -2.29 -7.24
C GLY A 9 -10.28 -1.51 -8.55
N LEU A 10 -9.12 -0.93 -8.84
CA LEU A 10 -8.89 -0.37 -10.17
C LEU A 10 -8.81 -1.49 -11.23
N PRO A 11 -9.40 -1.31 -12.41
CA PRO A 11 -9.21 -2.23 -13.52
C PRO A 11 -7.78 -2.15 -14.04
N VAL A 12 -7.24 -3.30 -14.44
CA VAL A 12 -5.95 -3.39 -15.13
C VAL A 12 -6.21 -3.52 -16.63
N LEU A 13 -5.80 -2.51 -17.40
CA LEU A 13 -6.10 -2.38 -18.83
C LEU A 13 -4.84 -2.51 -19.69
N GLU A 14 -4.94 -3.26 -20.77
CA GLU A 14 -3.92 -3.34 -21.80
C GLU A 14 -3.98 -2.11 -22.72
N THR A 15 -2.85 -1.41 -22.89
CA THR A 15 -2.78 -0.22 -23.75
C THR A 15 -2.98 -0.52 -25.24
N VAL A 16 -2.60 -1.71 -25.72
CA VAL A 16 -2.64 -2.05 -27.14
C VAL A 16 -4.06 -2.39 -27.61
N THR A 17 -4.80 -3.17 -26.81
CA THR A 17 -6.12 -3.69 -27.20
C THR A 17 -7.27 -2.99 -26.47
N GLY A 18 -7.01 -2.30 -25.36
CA GLY A 18 -8.03 -1.79 -24.45
C GLY A 18 -8.69 -2.87 -23.60
N THR A 19 -8.21 -4.12 -23.67
CA THR A 19 -8.78 -5.25 -22.92
C THR A 19 -8.54 -5.06 -21.42
N GLN A 20 -9.60 -5.27 -20.64
CA GLN A 20 -9.48 -5.40 -19.20
C GLN A 20 -8.99 -6.82 -18.85
N ILE A 21 -7.85 -6.87 -18.20
CA ILE A 21 -7.13 -8.10 -17.84
C ILE A 21 -7.66 -8.66 -16.51
N GLY A 22 -8.02 -7.77 -15.58
CA GLY A 22 -8.48 -8.10 -14.25
C GLY A 22 -8.73 -6.84 -13.43
N MET A 23 -8.84 -7.02 -12.13
CA MET A 23 -9.06 -5.95 -11.14
C MET A 23 -8.04 -6.09 -10.02
N VAL A 24 -7.48 -4.98 -9.54
CA VAL A 24 -6.51 -5.01 -8.44
C VAL A 24 -7.20 -5.52 -7.19
N GLU A 25 -6.77 -6.67 -6.68
CA GLU A 25 -7.25 -7.25 -5.43
C GLU A 25 -6.46 -6.69 -4.25
N GLU A 26 -5.14 -6.51 -4.43
CA GLU A 26 -4.22 -6.18 -3.35
C GLU A 26 -2.91 -5.58 -3.88
N VAL A 27 -2.18 -4.89 -3.02
CA VAL A 27 -0.88 -4.29 -3.31
C VAL A 27 0.20 -4.93 -2.42
N LEU A 28 1.35 -5.24 -3.02
CA LEU A 28 2.50 -5.81 -2.32
C LEU A 28 3.50 -4.71 -1.98
N LEU A 29 3.79 -4.56 -0.69
CA LEU A 29 4.69 -3.53 -0.13
C LEU A 29 5.93 -4.19 0.46
N ASP A 30 7.11 -3.70 0.07
CA ASP A 30 8.37 -3.98 0.74
C ASP A 30 8.66 -2.85 1.71
N VAL A 31 8.35 -3.09 2.98
CA VAL A 31 8.45 -2.06 4.02
C VAL A 31 9.91 -1.76 4.34
N ASP A 32 10.79 -2.75 4.28
CA ASP A 32 12.22 -2.59 4.56
C ASP A 32 12.90 -1.72 3.49
N GLN A 33 12.49 -1.88 2.23
CA GLN A 33 13.00 -1.09 1.11
C GLN A 33 12.16 0.16 0.82
N ALA A 34 11.08 0.40 1.57
CA ALA A 34 10.15 1.51 1.36
C ALA A 34 9.62 1.60 -0.08
N VAL A 35 9.23 0.48 -0.71
CA VAL A 35 8.73 0.46 -2.10
C VAL A 35 7.53 -0.45 -2.31
N ILE A 36 6.69 -0.10 -3.28
CA ILE A 36 5.67 -0.99 -3.85
C ILE A 36 6.35 -1.99 -4.79
N ARG A 37 6.14 -3.29 -4.58
CA ARG A 37 6.68 -4.36 -5.44
C ARG A 37 5.77 -4.74 -6.58
N GLY A 38 4.47 -4.50 -6.44
CA GLY A 38 3.49 -4.80 -7.47
C GLY A 38 2.08 -4.89 -6.92
N VAL A 39 1.17 -5.36 -7.77
CA VAL A 39 -0.25 -5.57 -7.45
C VAL A 39 -0.64 -7.00 -7.74
N MET A 40 -1.48 -7.59 -6.89
CA MET A 40 -2.18 -8.83 -7.18
C MET A 40 -3.49 -8.49 -7.88
N ILE A 41 -3.86 -9.31 -8.86
CA ILE A 41 -5.04 -9.10 -9.69
C ILE A 41 -5.99 -10.29 -9.56
N ASP A 42 -7.27 -9.98 -9.37
CA ASP A 42 -8.35 -10.97 -9.47
C ASP A 42 -8.91 -10.97 -10.91
N SER A 43 -9.21 -12.17 -11.41
CA SER A 43 -9.78 -12.38 -12.75
C SER A 43 -10.49 -13.74 -12.80
N GLU A 44 -11.62 -13.78 -13.51
CA GLU A 44 -12.45 -14.98 -13.69
C GLU A 44 -11.68 -16.17 -14.32
N ASN A 45 -10.52 -15.91 -14.93
CA ASN A 45 -9.73 -16.95 -15.58
C ASN A 45 -8.66 -17.58 -14.66
N TRP A 46 -8.46 -17.09 -13.43
CA TRP A 46 -7.29 -17.43 -12.59
C TRP A 46 -7.60 -17.86 -11.16
N PHE A 47 -8.73 -18.56 -10.96
CA PHE A 47 -9.34 -18.90 -9.67
C PHE A 47 -8.50 -19.59 -8.56
N PHE A 48 -7.19 -19.84 -8.72
CA PHE A 48 -6.38 -20.57 -7.72
C PHE A 48 -4.92 -20.09 -7.58
N LYS A 49 -4.52 -18.99 -8.21
CA LYS A 49 -3.13 -18.51 -8.18
C LYS A 49 -3.07 -17.01 -7.89
N ALA A 50 -2.07 -16.60 -7.11
CA ALA A 50 -1.78 -15.20 -6.84
C ALA A 50 -1.10 -14.56 -8.05
N PHE A 51 -1.86 -14.32 -9.12
CA PHE A 51 -1.35 -13.59 -10.28
C PHE A 51 -1.30 -12.10 -10.01
N GLY A 52 -0.38 -11.42 -10.69
CA GLY A 52 -0.26 -9.99 -10.57
C GLY A 52 0.76 -9.40 -11.54
N VAL A 53 1.05 -8.13 -11.32
CA VAL A 53 1.95 -7.32 -12.13
C VAL A 53 2.97 -6.68 -11.20
N SER A 54 4.26 -6.82 -11.50
CA SER A 54 5.31 -6.12 -10.75
C SER A 54 5.24 -4.62 -11.04
N PHE A 55 5.67 -3.80 -10.07
CA PHE A 55 5.60 -2.34 -10.22
C PHE A 55 6.34 -1.84 -11.47
N GLU A 56 7.49 -2.45 -11.80
CA GLU A 56 8.30 -2.14 -12.98
C GLU A 56 7.61 -2.42 -14.33
N ASP A 57 6.62 -3.32 -14.34
CA ASP A 57 5.87 -3.67 -15.54
C ASP A 57 4.60 -2.82 -15.71
N LEU A 58 4.25 -2.01 -14.70
CA LEU A 58 3.16 -1.05 -14.82
C LEU A 58 3.58 0.08 -15.76
N PHE A 59 2.79 0.30 -16.80
CA PHE A 59 3.04 1.39 -17.74
C PHE A 59 2.63 2.74 -17.15
N SER A 60 1.48 2.80 -16.48
CA SER A 60 1.05 4.00 -15.75
C SER A 60 -0.01 3.67 -14.71
N ILE A 61 -0.01 4.42 -13.61
CA ILE A 61 -1.05 4.37 -12.58
C ILE A 61 -1.94 5.60 -12.73
N GLY A 62 -3.12 5.42 -13.33
CA GLY A 62 -4.12 6.46 -13.47
C GLY A 62 -5.09 6.49 -12.29
N ARG A 63 -5.93 7.54 -12.24
CA ARG A 63 -7.00 7.64 -11.23
C ARG A 63 -8.02 6.51 -11.35
N ASP A 64 -8.33 6.11 -12.58
CA ASP A 64 -9.46 5.24 -12.89
C ASP A 64 -9.03 3.85 -13.40
N ALA A 65 -7.73 3.62 -13.64
CA ALA A 65 -7.19 2.34 -14.13
C ALA A 65 -5.67 2.23 -13.93
N LEU A 66 -5.17 1.00 -13.80
CA LEU A 66 -3.75 0.67 -13.99
C LEU A 66 -3.55 0.23 -15.44
N MET A 67 -2.54 0.80 -16.10
CA MET A 67 -2.24 0.50 -17.50
C MET A 67 -1.02 -0.40 -17.60
N VAL A 68 -1.09 -1.41 -18.46
CA VAL A 68 0.04 -2.27 -18.84
C VAL A 68 0.23 -2.29 -20.35
N ARG A 69 1.44 -2.63 -20.81
CA ARG A 69 1.71 -2.70 -22.26
C ARG A 69 1.01 -3.88 -22.93
N GLY A 70 1.04 -5.03 -22.28
CA GLY A 70 0.49 -6.27 -22.78
C GLY A 70 0.13 -7.22 -21.64
N SER A 71 -0.64 -8.26 -21.92
CA SER A 71 -1.03 -9.26 -20.92
C SER A 71 0.09 -10.22 -20.52
N GLU A 72 1.20 -10.25 -21.27
CA GLU A 72 2.40 -11.04 -20.99
C GLU A 72 3.13 -10.65 -19.70
N VAL A 73 2.87 -9.46 -19.15
CA VAL A 73 3.48 -9.01 -17.89
C VAL A 73 2.88 -9.70 -16.66
N ILE A 74 1.76 -10.39 -16.84
CA ILE A 74 1.08 -11.09 -15.76
C ILE A 74 1.92 -12.30 -15.37
N LYS A 75 2.29 -12.35 -14.10
CA LYS A 75 3.15 -13.40 -13.55
C LYS A 75 2.59 -13.93 -12.24
N ASP A 76 3.00 -15.14 -11.90
CA ASP A 76 2.72 -15.73 -10.59
C ASP A 76 3.55 -14.98 -9.54
N LEU A 77 2.88 -14.31 -8.60
CA LEU A 77 3.50 -13.56 -7.51
C LEU A 77 3.48 -14.34 -6.19
N ALA A 78 3.13 -15.63 -6.20
CA ALA A 78 3.09 -16.45 -4.99
C ALA A 78 4.41 -16.40 -4.21
N ASP A 79 5.55 -16.56 -4.89
CA ASP A 79 6.88 -16.54 -4.28
C ASP A 79 7.19 -15.18 -3.64
N LEU A 80 6.89 -14.08 -4.33
CA LEU A 80 7.08 -12.73 -3.80
C LEU A 80 6.20 -12.46 -2.59
N SER A 81 4.93 -12.87 -2.63
CA SER A 81 4.00 -12.70 -1.51
C SER A 81 4.33 -13.57 -0.28
N SER A 82 5.25 -14.53 -0.43
CA SER A 82 5.69 -15.42 0.64
C SER A 82 6.92 -14.90 1.39
N LEU A 83 7.57 -13.85 0.89
CA LEU A 83 8.74 -13.26 1.52
C LEU A 83 8.35 -12.51 2.78
N SER A 84 9.10 -12.69 3.87
CA SER A 84 8.74 -12.17 5.21
C SER A 84 8.72 -10.65 5.32
N ASN A 85 9.43 -9.95 4.42
CA ASN A 85 9.47 -8.48 4.36
C ASN A 85 8.42 -7.89 3.41
N ILE A 86 7.68 -8.74 2.68
CA ILE A 86 6.62 -8.32 1.78
C ILE A 86 5.28 -8.45 2.49
N TYR A 87 4.57 -7.33 2.55
CA TYR A 87 3.26 -7.25 3.17
C TYR A 87 2.21 -6.92 2.12
N ARG A 88 1.00 -7.44 2.31
CA ARG A 88 -0.18 -6.91 1.62
C ARG A 88 -0.68 -5.67 2.35
N LEU A 89 -1.38 -4.75 1.69
CA LEU A 89 -1.95 -3.59 2.38
C LEU A 89 -2.85 -4.04 3.53
N LYS A 90 -3.70 -5.05 3.30
CA LYS A 90 -4.59 -5.61 4.34
C LYS A 90 -3.85 -6.18 5.55
N ASP A 91 -2.60 -6.62 5.38
CA ASP A 91 -1.80 -7.17 6.46
C ASP A 91 -1.24 -6.05 7.35
N LEU A 92 -1.15 -4.81 6.86
CA LEU A 92 -0.62 -3.64 7.57
C LEU A 92 -1.72 -2.80 8.22
N VAL A 93 -2.80 -2.51 7.50
CA VAL A 93 -3.88 -1.64 7.98
C VAL A 93 -4.61 -2.25 9.18
N ASN A 94 -5.28 -1.39 9.96
CA ASN A 94 -5.97 -1.70 11.22
C ASN A 94 -5.06 -2.09 12.40
N LYS A 95 -3.73 -2.01 12.25
CA LYS A 95 -2.81 -2.17 13.38
C LYS A 95 -2.76 -0.91 14.24
N GLN A 96 -2.77 -1.10 15.56
CA GLN A 96 -2.53 -0.03 16.51
C GLN A 96 -1.03 0.32 16.52
N ILE A 97 -0.72 1.61 16.39
CA ILE A 97 0.64 2.11 16.40
C ILE A 97 0.99 2.54 17.82
N PHE A 98 2.07 1.97 18.36
CA PHE A 98 2.63 2.31 19.66
C PHE A 98 4.07 2.79 19.51
N THR A 99 4.51 3.70 20.37
CA THR A 99 5.94 3.95 20.57
C THR A 99 6.59 2.80 21.33
N GLU A 100 7.92 2.69 21.27
CA GLU A 100 8.69 1.73 22.08
C GLU A 100 8.56 1.97 23.60
N THR A 101 8.21 3.19 24.02
CA THR A 101 7.83 3.51 25.41
C THR A 101 6.36 3.22 25.77
N GLY A 102 5.55 2.74 24.82
CA GLY A 102 4.17 2.31 25.05
C GLY A 102 3.09 3.38 24.88
N PHE A 103 3.39 4.52 24.26
CA PHE A 103 2.39 5.54 23.94
C PHE A 103 1.64 5.18 22.65
N MET A 104 0.31 5.15 22.68
CA MET A 104 -0.51 4.88 21.49
C MET A 104 -0.56 6.14 20.59
N LEU A 105 -0.15 5.99 19.34
CA LEU A 105 -0.17 7.05 18.32
C LEU A 105 -1.45 7.05 17.47
N GLY A 106 -2.16 5.94 17.41
CA GLY A 106 -3.37 5.78 16.61
C GLY A 106 -3.41 4.43 15.90
N VAL A 107 -4.12 4.36 14.77
CA VAL A 107 -4.30 3.17 13.95
C VAL A 107 -3.78 3.43 12.54
N LEU A 108 -2.99 2.50 11.99
CA LEU A 108 -2.57 2.54 10.59
C LEU A 108 -3.79 2.30 9.70
N VAL A 109 -4.16 3.28 8.89
CA VAL A 109 -5.35 3.19 8.01
C VAL A 109 -5.00 3.17 6.53
N ASP A 110 -3.80 3.63 6.16
CA ASP A 110 -3.32 3.58 4.77
C ASP A 110 -1.81 3.77 4.68
N VAL A 111 -1.29 3.57 3.48
CA VAL A 111 0.09 3.89 3.09
C VAL A 111 0.04 4.89 1.94
N VAL A 112 0.89 5.91 1.97
CA VAL A 112 1.01 6.90 0.89
C VAL A 112 2.29 6.64 0.14
N PHE A 113 2.20 6.62 -1.19
CA PHE A 113 3.34 6.35 -2.06
C PHE A 113 3.41 7.32 -3.25
N ASP A 114 4.59 7.35 -3.87
CA ASP A 114 4.85 8.04 -5.11
C ASP A 114 4.50 7.13 -6.30
N ALA A 115 3.49 7.53 -7.08
CA ALA A 115 3.00 6.76 -8.22
C ALA A 115 4.06 6.54 -9.32
N ALA A 116 5.01 7.46 -9.45
CA ALA A 116 6.01 7.43 -10.51
C ALA A 116 7.20 6.54 -10.14
N THR A 117 7.56 6.49 -8.86
CA THR A 117 8.76 5.75 -8.40
C THR A 117 8.42 4.47 -7.64
N GLY A 118 7.19 4.34 -7.14
CA GLY A 118 6.79 3.26 -6.24
C GLY A 118 7.25 3.46 -4.80
N GLU A 119 7.92 4.57 -4.48
CA GLU A 119 8.46 4.83 -3.15
C GLU A 119 7.34 5.08 -2.14
N ILE A 120 7.36 4.33 -1.04
CA ILE A 120 6.50 4.52 0.13
C ILE A 120 7.03 5.71 0.92
N ARG A 121 6.15 6.68 1.18
CA ARG A 121 6.53 7.98 1.73
C ARG A 121 6.10 8.13 3.18
N SER A 122 4.88 7.68 3.48
CA SER A 122 4.31 7.84 4.82
C SER A 122 3.22 6.84 5.09
N TYR A 123 3.00 6.56 6.37
CA TYR A 123 1.80 5.96 6.90
C TYR A 123 0.74 7.02 7.14
N GLN A 124 -0.51 6.67 6.83
CA GLN A 124 -1.67 7.43 7.25
C GLN A 124 -2.19 6.85 8.56
N VAL A 125 -2.29 7.72 9.57
CA VAL A 125 -2.63 7.36 10.94
C VAL A 125 -3.95 8.03 11.32
N SER A 126 -4.85 7.23 11.88
CA SER A 126 -6.13 7.68 12.44
C SER A 126 -6.04 7.66 13.96
N ASP A 127 -6.30 8.79 14.60
CA ASP A 127 -6.42 8.91 16.06
C ASP A 127 -7.85 8.58 16.52
N SER A 128 -8.85 9.03 15.74
CA SER A 128 -10.27 8.70 15.94
C SER A 128 -11.09 9.13 14.72
N VAL A 129 -12.18 8.42 14.42
CA VAL A 129 -13.07 8.74 13.28
C VAL A 129 -13.61 10.17 13.34
N ILE A 130 -13.94 10.68 14.53
CA ILE A 130 -14.46 12.05 14.68
C ILE A 130 -13.35 13.08 14.44
N THR A 131 -12.17 12.84 15.00
CA THR A 131 -10.99 13.70 14.83
C THR A 131 -10.58 13.76 13.36
N ASP A 132 -10.56 12.60 12.69
CA ASP A 132 -10.25 12.47 11.26
C ASP A 132 -11.18 13.32 10.38
N LEU A 133 -12.48 13.38 10.71
CA LEU A 133 -13.45 14.16 9.96
C LEU A 133 -13.28 15.66 10.17
N LEU A 134 -12.89 16.09 11.37
CA LEU A 134 -12.77 17.50 11.72
C LEU A 134 -11.42 18.11 11.29
N TYR A 135 -10.35 17.34 11.41
CA TYR A 135 -8.98 17.84 11.28
C TYR A 135 -8.17 17.11 10.19
N GLY A 136 -8.79 16.16 9.49
CA GLY A 136 -8.09 15.28 8.58
C GLY A 136 -7.32 14.19 9.32
N ARG A 137 -6.88 13.17 8.57
CA ARG A 137 -6.01 12.12 9.10
C ARG A 137 -4.60 12.63 9.25
N GLN A 138 -3.86 12.04 10.18
CA GLN A 138 -2.45 12.34 10.34
C GLN A 138 -1.62 11.50 9.39
N THR A 139 -0.43 11.99 9.11
CA THR A 139 0.61 11.29 8.36
C THR A 139 1.85 11.20 9.21
N MET A 140 2.53 10.06 9.10
CA MET A 140 3.78 9.76 9.77
C MET A 140 4.77 9.24 8.73
N PRO A 141 5.99 9.76 8.62
CA PRO A 141 6.97 9.21 7.69
C PRO A 141 7.24 7.74 8.01
N LEU A 142 7.73 6.98 7.02
CA LEU A 142 8.06 5.58 7.25
C LEU A 142 9.16 5.46 8.32
N PRO A 143 8.94 4.75 9.45
CA PRO A 143 9.97 4.57 10.46
C PRO A 143 11.15 3.77 9.90
N GLN A 144 12.38 4.20 10.16
CA GLN A 144 13.60 3.45 9.75
C GLN A 144 13.74 2.10 10.47
N ALA A 145 13.17 2.00 11.67
CA ALA A 145 13.07 0.77 12.43
C ALA A 145 11.65 0.65 12.96
N GLN A 146 11.05 -0.53 12.82
CA GLN A 146 9.70 -0.80 13.30
C GLN A 146 9.49 -2.30 13.50
N VAL A 147 8.58 -2.65 14.41
CA VAL A 147 8.14 -4.03 14.62
C VAL A 147 6.71 -4.15 14.15
N ILE A 148 6.48 -4.97 13.12
CA ILE A 148 5.15 -5.27 12.60
C ILE A 148 4.68 -6.59 13.21
N GLY A 149 3.82 -6.49 14.22
CA GLY A 149 3.15 -7.64 14.85
C GLY A 149 1.83 -8.01 14.17
N GLN A 150 1.08 -8.92 14.79
CA GLN A 150 -0.23 -9.35 14.28
C GLN A 150 -1.25 -8.21 14.29
N ASP A 151 -1.37 -7.50 15.41
CA ASP A 151 -2.36 -6.44 15.66
C ASP A 151 -1.72 -5.07 16.00
N LYS A 152 -0.39 -5.03 16.14
CA LYS A 152 0.35 -3.86 16.61
C LYS A 152 1.52 -3.52 15.70
N LEU A 153 1.81 -2.23 15.60
CA LEU A 153 3.01 -1.67 15.01
C LEU A 153 3.77 -0.92 16.11
N ILE A 154 5.02 -1.28 16.38
CA ILE A 154 5.87 -0.57 17.35
C ILE A 154 6.89 0.27 16.60
N VAL A 155 6.98 1.55 16.93
CA VAL A 155 7.87 2.54 16.29
C VAL A 155 8.71 3.29 17.33
N PRO A 156 9.84 3.92 16.93
CA PRO A 156 10.63 4.75 17.84
C PRO A 156 9.84 5.94 18.38
N ASP A 157 10.13 6.35 19.61
CA ASP A 157 9.50 7.51 20.27
C ASP A 157 9.57 8.81 19.46
N ALA A 158 10.64 8.98 18.66
CA ALA A 158 10.81 10.15 17.80
C ALA A 158 9.66 10.32 16.80
N MET A 159 9.00 9.23 16.40
CA MET A 159 7.91 9.26 15.44
C MET A 159 6.67 10.01 15.96
N ALA A 160 6.45 10.04 17.27
CA ALA A 160 5.35 10.78 17.87
C ALA A 160 5.39 12.29 17.54
N LYS A 161 6.61 12.83 17.33
CA LYS A 161 6.83 14.24 16.98
C LYS A 161 6.70 14.52 15.48
N LEU A 162 6.66 13.47 14.67
CA LEU A 162 6.58 13.54 13.20
C LEU A 162 5.17 13.30 12.67
N LEU A 163 4.18 13.17 13.56
CA LEU A 163 2.77 13.15 13.21
C LEU A 163 2.30 14.54 12.85
N HIS A 164 1.84 14.69 11.61
CA HIS A 164 1.33 15.96 11.09
C HIS A 164 0.04 15.73 10.32
N ALA A 165 -0.87 16.70 10.34
CA ALA A 165 -2.08 16.62 9.52
C ALA A 165 -1.71 16.48 8.03
N GLU A 166 -2.47 15.65 7.30
CA GLU A 166 -2.30 15.47 5.86
C GLU A 166 -2.36 16.84 5.15
N GLN A 167 -1.24 17.28 4.57
CA GLN A 167 -1.22 18.49 3.75
C GLN A 167 -1.88 18.14 2.42
N ILE A 168 -3.08 18.66 2.19
CA ILE A 168 -3.75 18.59 0.89
C ILE A 168 -2.96 19.54 -0.04
N VAL A 169 -2.08 18.96 -0.86
CA VAL A 169 -1.43 19.66 -1.98
C VAL A 169 -2.28 19.44 -3.23
#